data_AF-A0A9E0K454-F1
#
_entry.id   AF-A0A9E0K454-F1
#
_cell.length_a   1.000
_cell.length_b   1.000
_cell.length_c   1.000
_cell.angle_alpha   90.00
_cell.angle_beta   90.00
_cell.angle_gamma   90.00
#
_symmetry.space_group_name_H-M   'P 1'
#
loop_
_entity.id
_entity.type
_entity.pdbx_description
1 polymer ?
#
loop_
_entity_poly.entity_id
_entity_poly.type
_entity_poly.pdbx_seq_one_letter_code
_entity_poly.pdbx_strand_id
1 'polypeptide(L)'
;MKKLTVLLTLLYLSLFNNTILAQDLERNVEDRLKSYFRQYKPLRANIGTCKLDSFRIDYNRKKLFVYAGDNFASQPFLPEITETIYQELKQLLPGPVCFYDIQVITNRKEISELIPNIYRKSKKDKSRLFANIEYKGAPWVINNSRPYNISKGLNGQHVALWQSHGKYFINDKKEWGWQRPRLFSTTEDQFTQSFILPYVIPMLQNAGAVVYTPRERDTQKQEVIVDNDTQKGSSFYLEVKSRKARWEKAESNGFAQLKPTYQDGENPFLHGTARYAATERKKDKAFAEWVPEIPETGKYAVYVTYQTMKNSVSDAKYLVFHKGGVTEFKVNQQIGGGTWVYLGTFEFDKGTNDYGMVVLSNESKEKGIVCADAVRFGGGMGNIVRGGSTSGLPRYLEGARYSAQWYGMPYEVYGGR
;
A
#
# COMPACT_ATOMS: atom_id res chain seq x y z
N MET A 1 -72.33 26.24 29.38
CA MET A 1 -70.95 26.65 29.75
C MET A 1 -70.30 25.73 30.79
N LYS A 2 -70.93 25.39 31.92
CA LYS A 2 -70.32 24.54 32.98
C LYS A 2 -69.83 23.14 32.54
N LYS A 3 -70.49 22.46 31.58
CA LYS A 3 -70.06 21.13 31.09
C LYS A 3 -68.79 21.17 30.20
N LEU A 4 -68.55 22.27 29.48
CA LEU A 4 -67.41 22.40 28.57
C LEU A 4 -66.11 22.69 29.34
N THR A 5 -66.20 23.47 30.43
CA THR A 5 -65.08 23.80 31.31
C THR A 5 -64.56 22.57 32.07
N VAL A 6 -65.45 21.65 32.47
CA VAL A 6 -65.08 20.38 33.12
C VAL A 6 -64.38 19.42 32.16
N LEU A 7 -64.78 19.39 30.88
CA LEU A 7 -64.12 18.57 29.87
C LEU A 7 -62.70 19.09 29.57
N LEU A 8 -62.52 20.41 29.48
CA LEU A 8 -61.22 21.05 29.26
C LEU A 8 -60.27 20.86 30.45
N THR A 9 -60.75 20.92 31.70
CA THR A 9 -59.91 20.64 32.87
C THR A 9 -59.54 19.16 32.98
N LEU A 10 -60.44 18.22 32.64
CA LEU A 10 -60.12 16.79 32.57
C LEU A 10 -59.13 16.47 31.44
N LEU A 11 -59.19 17.19 30.31
CA LEU A 11 -58.22 17.08 29.22
C LEU A 11 -56.84 17.63 29.64
N TYR A 12 -56.81 18.77 30.34
CA TYR A 12 -55.57 19.33 30.90
C TYR A 12 -54.96 18.43 31.98
N LEU A 13 -55.76 17.89 32.90
CA LEU A 13 -55.31 16.95 33.94
C LEU A 13 -54.79 15.62 33.35
N SER A 14 -55.42 15.11 32.29
CA SER A 14 -54.91 13.90 31.61
C SER A 14 -53.62 14.17 30.81
N LEU A 15 -53.47 15.35 30.22
CA LEU A 15 -52.23 15.79 29.57
C LEU A 15 -51.08 15.99 30.59
N PHE A 16 -51.34 16.58 31.76
CA PHE A 16 -50.35 16.75 32.83
C PHE A 16 -49.93 15.43 33.50
N ASN A 17 -50.87 14.50 33.71
CA ASN A 17 -50.53 13.19 34.27
C ASN A 17 -49.66 12.37 33.30
N ASN A 18 -49.95 12.43 31.99
CA ASN A 18 -49.16 11.73 30.98
C ASN A 18 -47.74 12.28 30.84
N THR A 19 -47.53 13.59 31.02
CA THR A 19 -46.18 14.19 30.95
C THR A 19 -45.32 13.86 32.17
N ILE A 20 -45.92 13.79 33.37
CA ILE A 20 -45.21 13.39 34.61
C ILE A 20 -44.80 11.91 34.54
N LEU A 21 -45.70 11.01 34.14
CA LEU A 21 -45.40 9.58 33.96
C LEU A 21 -44.31 9.33 32.90
N ALA A 22 -44.28 10.12 31.83
CA ALA A 22 -43.24 10.03 30.80
C ALA A 22 -41.86 10.50 31.33
N GLN A 23 -41.82 11.58 32.13
CA GLN A 23 -40.58 12.06 32.76
C GLN A 23 -40.01 11.06 33.77
N ASP A 24 -40.87 10.42 34.58
CA ASP A 24 -40.43 9.39 35.53
C ASP A 24 -39.91 8.12 34.82
N LEU A 25 -40.53 7.74 33.71
CA LEU A 25 -40.08 6.62 32.88
C LEU A 25 -38.70 6.89 32.26
N GLU A 26 -38.51 8.08 31.67
CA GLU A 26 -37.24 8.46 31.04
C GLU A 26 -36.10 8.52 32.04
N ARG A 27 -36.34 9.08 33.23
CA ARG A 27 -35.36 9.09 34.33
C ARG A 27 -34.97 7.68 34.76
N ASN A 28 -35.95 6.78 34.91
CA ASN A 28 -35.72 5.39 35.27
C ASN A 28 -34.90 4.63 34.20
N VAL A 29 -35.20 4.87 32.92
CA VAL A 29 -34.40 4.35 31.79
C VAL A 29 -32.97 4.86 31.86
N GLU A 30 -32.79 6.17 32.04
CA GLU A 30 -31.48 6.80 32.11
C GLU A 30 -30.62 6.23 33.24
N ASP A 31 -31.17 6.14 34.45
CA ASP A 31 -30.46 5.63 35.63
C ASP A 31 -30.02 4.18 35.46
N ARG A 32 -30.89 3.34 34.87
CA ARG A 32 -30.57 1.94 34.56
C ARG A 32 -29.47 1.83 33.51
N LEU A 33 -29.57 2.58 32.42
CA LEU A 33 -28.55 2.58 31.36
C LEU A 33 -27.20 3.09 31.89
N LYS A 34 -27.19 4.18 32.66
CA LYS A 34 -25.98 4.70 33.32
C LYS A 34 -25.34 3.64 34.21
N SER A 35 -26.14 2.94 35.02
CA SER A 35 -25.66 1.86 35.89
C SER A 35 -25.06 0.71 35.07
N TYR A 36 -25.75 0.26 34.02
CA TYR A 36 -25.29 -0.81 33.14
C TYR A 36 -23.92 -0.51 32.54
N PHE A 37 -23.76 0.63 31.85
CA PHE A 37 -22.49 0.96 31.22
C PHE A 37 -21.37 1.16 32.24
N ARG A 38 -21.66 1.73 33.42
CA ARG A 38 -20.66 1.90 34.48
C ARG A 38 -20.15 0.56 35.02
N GLN A 39 -21.01 -0.45 35.09
CA GLN A 39 -20.70 -1.78 35.62
C GLN A 39 -20.27 -2.78 34.53
N TYR A 40 -20.48 -2.45 33.26
CA TYR A 40 -20.15 -3.30 32.12
C TYR A 40 -18.66 -3.63 32.09
N LYS A 41 -18.35 -4.92 32.02
CA LYS A 41 -17.00 -5.45 31.90
C LYS A 41 -16.96 -6.51 30.80
N PRO A 42 -16.27 -6.27 29.67
CA PRO A 42 -16.20 -7.26 28.61
C PRO A 42 -15.28 -8.43 29.02
N LEU A 43 -15.60 -9.63 28.53
CA LEU A 43 -14.93 -10.87 28.91
C LEU A 43 -13.45 -10.94 28.47
N ARG A 44 -13.09 -10.23 27.39
CA ARG A 44 -11.82 -10.42 26.66
C ARG A 44 -10.96 -9.16 26.51
N ALA A 45 -11.34 -8.05 27.15
CA ALA A 45 -10.61 -6.79 27.02
C ALA A 45 -10.68 -5.96 28.30
N ASN A 46 -9.61 -5.24 28.63
CA ASN A 46 -9.68 -4.17 29.62
C ASN A 46 -9.91 -2.85 28.88
N ILE A 47 -11.17 -2.38 28.86
CA ILE A 47 -11.58 -1.19 28.11
C ILE A 47 -11.80 0.04 29.00
N GLY A 48 -11.40 -0.03 30.27
CA GLY A 48 -11.73 0.98 31.27
C GLY A 48 -13.22 1.03 31.58
N THR A 49 -13.65 2.10 32.25
CA THR A 49 -15.06 2.30 32.63
C THR A 49 -15.86 2.82 31.44
N CYS A 50 -16.95 2.13 31.09
CA CYS A 50 -17.88 2.60 30.07
C CYS A 50 -18.89 3.60 30.66
N LYS A 51 -19.45 4.45 29.80
CA LYS A 51 -20.46 5.45 30.18
C LYS A 51 -21.57 5.51 29.14
N LEU A 52 -22.76 5.89 29.59
CA LEU A 52 -23.83 6.36 28.73
C LEU A 52 -23.52 7.81 28.33
N ASP A 53 -23.49 8.10 27.03
CA ASP A 53 -23.38 9.48 26.55
C ASP A 53 -24.76 10.14 26.47
N SER A 54 -25.71 9.47 25.82
CA SER A 54 -27.11 9.91 25.75
C SER A 54 -28.02 8.75 25.35
N PHE A 55 -29.34 8.96 25.40
CA PHE A 55 -30.32 8.04 24.84
C PHE A 55 -31.48 8.82 24.23
N ARG A 56 -32.25 8.19 23.35
CA ARG A 56 -33.47 8.75 22.78
C ARG A 56 -34.52 7.67 22.64
N ILE A 57 -35.71 7.94 23.15
CA ILE A 57 -36.88 7.07 22.99
C ILE A 57 -37.75 7.63 21.86
N ASP A 58 -38.08 6.79 20.89
CA ASP A 58 -39.06 7.07 19.86
C ASP A 58 -40.30 6.20 20.12
N TYR A 59 -41.26 6.78 20.83
CA TYR A 59 -42.51 6.10 21.21
C TYR A 59 -43.37 5.72 19.99
N ASN A 60 -43.34 6.52 18.92
CA ASN A 60 -44.12 6.27 17.71
C ASN A 60 -43.60 5.05 16.95
N ARG A 61 -42.28 4.95 16.80
CA ARG A 61 -41.64 3.81 16.13
C ARG A 61 -41.35 2.64 17.07
N LYS A 62 -41.63 2.79 18.37
CA LYS A 62 -41.27 1.84 19.44
C LYS A 62 -39.78 1.47 19.37
N LYS A 63 -38.91 2.49 19.33
CA LYS A 63 -37.45 2.33 19.27
C LYS A 63 -36.75 3.04 20.43
N LEU A 64 -35.67 2.44 20.91
CA LEU A 64 -34.74 3.05 21.86
C LEU A 64 -33.36 3.15 21.20
N PHE A 65 -32.83 4.36 21.09
CA PHE A 65 -31.47 4.63 20.68
C PHE A 65 -30.62 4.87 21.93
N VAL A 66 -29.56 4.09 22.11
CA VAL A 66 -28.63 4.18 23.23
C VAL A 66 -27.26 4.57 22.70
N TYR A 67 -26.72 5.71 23.11
CA TYR A 67 -25.41 6.20 22.69
C TYR A 67 -24.40 5.93 23.79
N ALA A 68 -23.47 5.02 23.54
CA ALA A 68 -22.44 4.59 24.48
C ALA A 68 -21.09 5.26 24.15
N GLY A 69 -20.38 5.69 25.19
CA GLY A 69 -19.09 6.37 25.06
C GLY A 69 -17.98 5.52 24.45
N ASP A 70 -16.93 6.19 24.00
CA ASP A 70 -15.85 5.63 23.17
C ASP A 70 -15.15 4.39 23.77
N ASN A 71 -15.05 4.32 25.10
CA ASN A 71 -14.49 3.16 25.79
C ASN A 71 -15.26 1.87 25.44
N PHE A 72 -16.58 1.95 25.29
CA PHE A 72 -17.42 0.79 24.94
C PHE A 72 -17.10 0.23 23.55
N ALA A 73 -16.60 1.07 22.64
CA ALA A 73 -16.17 0.64 21.30
C ALA A 73 -14.83 -0.10 21.30
N SER A 74 -14.06 -0.04 22.39
CA SER A 74 -12.69 -0.57 22.47
C SER A 74 -12.63 -2.08 22.73
N GLN A 75 -13.70 -2.81 22.41
CA GLN A 75 -13.84 -4.25 22.55
C GLN A 75 -14.14 -4.92 21.20
N PRO A 76 -13.83 -6.21 21.03
CA PRO A 76 -14.28 -6.95 19.86
C PRO A 76 -15.79 -7.22 19.93
N PHE A 77 -16.54 -6.83 18.90
CA PHE A 77 -17.94 -7.22 18.74
C PHE A 77 -18.04 -8.53 17.94
N LEU A 78 -18.55 -9.56 18.59
CA LEU A 78 -18.90 -10.86 18.01
C LEU A 78 -20.42 -11.04 18.08
N PRO A 79 -21.03 -11.88 17.22
CA PRO A 79 -22.47 -12.11 17.25
C PRO A 79 -23.01 -12.41 18.65
N GLU A 80 -22.32 -13.28 19.39
CA GLU A 80 -22.72 -13.71 20.73
C GLU A 80 -22.62 -12.57 21.75
N ILE A 81 -21.54 -11.79 21.72
CA ILE A 81 -21.33 -10.64 22.62
C ILE A 81 -22.40 -9.57 22.35
N THR A 82 -22.63 -9.25 21.08
CA THR A 82 -23.64 -8.26 20.67
C THR A 82 -25.04 -8.71 21.07
N GLU A 83 -25.37 -10.00 20.89
CA GLU A 83 -26.66 -10.56 21.29
C GLU A 83 -26.85 -10.51 22.80
N THR A 84 -25.83 -10.87 23.59
CA THR A 84 -25.87 -10.78 25.06
C THR A 84 -26.12 -9.34 25.52
N ILE A 85 -25.42 -8.35 24.95
CA ILE A 85 -25.65 -6.92 25.29
C ILE A 85 -27.12 -6.54 25.05
N TYR A 86 -27.68 -6.89 23.89
CA TYR A 86 -29.07 -6.58 23.58
C TYR A 86 -30.06 -7.31 24.50
N GLN A 87 -29.78 -8.56 24.88
CA GLN A 87 -30.60 -9.32 25.84
C GLN A 87 -30.55 -8.71 27.25
N GLU A 88 -29.36 -8.39 27.75
CA GLU A 88 -29.16 -7.75 29.05
C GLU A 88 -29.90 -6.40 29.13
N LEU A 89 -29.80 -5.57 28.08
CA LEU A 89 -30.52 -4.30 28.02
C LEU A 89 -32.03 -4.49 28.02
N LYS A 90 -32.57 -5.47 27.27
CA LYS A 90 -34.00 -5.77 27.29
C LYS A 90 -34.49 -6.22 28.67
N GLN A 91 -33.71 -7.03 29.39
CA GLN A 91 -34.05 -7.48 30.74
C GLN A 91 -33.95 -6.35 31.77
N LEU A 92 -33.00 -5.43 31.57
CA LEU A 92 -32.74 -4.32 32.47
C LEU A 92 -33.84 -3.24 32.40
N LEU A 93 -34.33 -2.93 31.20
CA LEU A 93 -35.19 -1.77 30.96
C LEU A 93 -36.62 -1.97 31.52
N PRO A 94 -37.30 -0.89 31.97
CA PRO A 94 -38.68 -0.97 32.43
C PRO A 94 -39.67 -1.14 31.25
N GLY A 95 -40.83 -1.72 31.51
CA GLY A 95 -41.96 -1.68 30.57
C GLY A 95 -42.50 -0.24 30.44
N PRO A 96 -42.87 0.23 29.23
CA PRO A 96 -42.96 -0.51 27.96
C PRO A 96 -41.66 -0.57 27.14
N VAL A 97 -40.60 0.13 27.57
CA VAL A 97 -39.37 0.33 26.78
C VAL A 97 -38.59 -0.98 26.55
N CYS A 98 -38.68 -1.95 27.47
CA CYS A 98 -38.10 -3.29 27.27
C CYS A 98 -38.64 -4.05 26.04
N PHE A 99 -39.81 -3.66 25.53
CA PHE A 99 -40.41 -4.22 24.32
C PHE A 99 -40.03 -3.46 23.04
N TYR A 100 -39.25 -2.38 23.14
CA TYR A 100 -38.86 -1.57 21.98
C TYR A 100 -37.69 -2.23 21.23
N ASP A 101 -37.57 -1.87 19.95
CA ASP A 101 -36.38 -2.19 19.16
C ASP A 101 -35.21 -1.32 19.65
N ILE A 102 -34.18 -1.95 20.21
CA ILE A 102 -33.04 -1.26 20.83
C ILE A 102 -31.91 -1.18 19.80
N GLN A 103 -31.35 0.01 19.61
CA GLN A 103 -30.13 0.23 18.85
C GLN A 103 -29.07 0.84 19.75
N VAL A 104 -28.00 0.09 20.00
CA VAL A 104 -26.84 0.59 20.75
C VAL A 104 -25.82 1.12 19.75
N ILE A 105 -25.46 2.39 19.91
CA ILE A 105 -24.60 3.14 19.00
C ILE A 105 -23.35 3.56 19.75
N THR A 106 -22.18 3.30 19.17
CA THR A 106 -20.89 3.78 19.67
C THR A 106 -19.98 4.10 18.49
N ASN A 107 -19.11 5.11 18.60
CA ASN A 107 -18.32 5.61 17.46
C ASN A 107 -19.17 5.85 16.19
N ARG A 108 -20.38 6.39 16.37
CA ARG A 108 -21.36 6.69 15.29
C ARG A 108 -21.87 5.48 14.50
N LYS A 109 -21.66 4.25 14.98
CA LYS A 109 -22.16 3.02 14.35
C LYS A 109 -22.95 2.18 15.34
N GLU A 110 -23.97 1.49 14.83
CA GLU A 110 -24.64 0.46 15.63
C GLU A 110 -23.65 -0.67 15.95
N ILE A 111 -23.69 -1.22 17.17
CA ILE A 111 -22.74 -2.28 17.58
C ILE A 111 -22.83 -3.55 16.73
N SER A 112 -23.99 -3.82 16.10
CA SER A 112 -24.15 -4.92 15.16
C SER A 112 -23.35 -4.71 13.86
N GLU A 113 -23.14 -3.44 13.46
CA GLU A 113 -22.31 -3.10 12.31
C GLU A 113 -20.82 -3.33 12.58
N LEU A 114 -20.42 -3.23 13.85
CA LEU A 114 -19.03 -3.42 14.28
C LEU A 114 -18.60 -4.89 14.23
N ILE A 115 -19.54 -5.84 14.08
CA ILE A 115 -19.23 -7.27 13.87
C ILE A 115 -18.48 -7.44 12.54
N PRO A 116 -17.23 -7.92 12.56
CA PRO A 116 -16.46 -8.18 11.35
C PRO A 116 -17.16 -9.20 10.43
N ASN A 117 -17.06 -9.00 9.11
CA ASN A 117 -17.69 -9.89 8.12
C ASN A 117 -17.31 -11.36 8.24
N ILE A 118 -16.12 -11.68 8.78
CA ILE A 118 -15.67 -13.06 9.00
C ILE A 118 -16.49 -13.78 10.09
N TYR A 119 -17.09 -13.04 11.04
CA TYR A 119 -17.87 -13.59 12.14
C TYR A 119 -19.39 -13.49 11.92
N ARG A 120 -19.85 -12.83 10.86
CA ARG A 120 -21.30 -12.69 10.59
C ARG A 120 -21.90 -14.02 10.10
N LYS A 121 -22.92 -14.51 10.80
CA LYS A 121 -23.67 -15.75 10.46
C LYS A 121 -24.57 -15.58 9.22
N SER A 122 -25.11 -14.38 9.00
CA SER A 122 -25.90 -14.03 7.81
C SER A 122 -25.66 -12.56 7.41
N LYS A 123 -26.01 -12.20 6.17
CA LYS A 123 -25.94 -10.81 5.65
C LYS A 123 -24.58 -10.13 5.89
N LYS A 124 -23.53 -10.62 5.21
CA LYS A 124 -22.24 -9.91 5.13
C LYS A 124 -22.47 -8.51 4.59
N ASP A 125 -21.82 -7.54 5.23
CA ASP A 125 -21.82 -6.16 4.76
C ASP A 125 -20.97 -6.07 3.50
N LYS A 126 -21.63 -6.04 2.33
CA LYS A 126 -20.96 -5.96 1.04
C LYS A 126 -20.18 -4.66 0.85
N SER A 127 -20.55 -3.58 1.56
CA SER A 127 -19.82 -2.30 1.49
C SER A 127 -18.42 -2.38 2.10
N ARG A 128 -18.17 -3.39 2.95
CA ARG A 128 -16.88 -3.68 3.59
C ARG A 128 -16.06 -4.74 2.87
N LEU A 129 -16.54 -5.23 1.73
CA LEU A 129 -15.78 -6.14 0.87
C LEU A 129 -15.06 -5.31 -0.19
N PHE A 130 -13.80 -5.63 -0.44
CA PHE A 130 -13.09 -5.10 -1.59
C PHE A 130 -13.76 -5.64 -2.86
N ALA A 131 -14.35 -4.75 -3.66
CA ALA A 131 -14.93 -5.07 -4.96
C ALA A 131 -14.03 -4.50 -6.06
N ASN A 132 -14.00 -5.16 -7.22
CA ASN A 132 -13.32 -4.68 -8.44
C ASN A 132 -11.80 -4.45 -8.28
N ILE A 133 -11.14 -5.20 -7.39
CA ILE A 133 -9.67 -5.13 -7.19
C ILE A 133 -8.88 -6.07 -8.09
N GLU A 134 -9.56 -6.90 -8.89
CA GLU A 134 -8.91 -7.88 -9.76
C GLU A 134 -8.28 -7.20 -10.98
N TYR A 135 -6.95 -7.27 -11.07
CA TYR A 135 -6.22 -6.86 -12.27
C TYR A 135 -6.42 -7.90 -13.39
N LYS A 136 -6.84 -7.43 -14.58
CA LYS A 136 -7.16 -8.29 -15.74
C LYS A 136 -6.11 -8.27 -16.85
N GLY A 137 -5.02 -7.51 -16.70
CA GLY A 137 -3.97 -7.38 -17.70
C GLY A 137 -2.81 -8.35 -17.51
N ALA A 138 -1.76 -8.20 -18.32
CA ALA A 138 -0.51 -8.95 -18.15
C ALA A 138 0.26 -8.47 -16.90
N PRO A 139 0.82 -9.37 -16.07
CA PRO A 139 1.64 -9.00 -14.93
C PRO A 139 2.78 -8.05 -15.31
N TRP A 140 3.18 -7.14 -14.42
CA TRP A 140 4.24 -6.17 -14.72
C TRP A 140 5.57 -6.87 -15.05
N VAL A 141 5.91 -7.91 -14.29
CA VAL A 141 7.13 -8.70 -14.47
C VAL A 141 6.80 -10.18 -14.28
N ILE A 142 7.28 -11.02 -15.19
CA ILE A 142 7.21 -12.49 -15.12
C ILE A 142 8.63 -13.04 -15.24
N ASN A 143 9.04 -13.89 -14.30
CA ASN A 143 10.29 -14.66 -14.40
C ASN A 143 10.00 -15.97 -15.13
N ASN A 144 10.46 -16.09 -16.38
CA ASN A 144 10.27 -17.27 -17.23
C ASN A 144 11.25 -18.40 -16.91
N SER A 145 12.35 -18.12 -16.22
CA SER A 145 13.32 -19.13 -15.79
C SER A 145 12.95 -19.82 -14.48
N ARG A 146 11.79 -19.52 -13.88
CA ARG A 146 11.32 -20.26 -12.69
C ARG A 146 11.11 -21.73 -13.05
N PRO A 147 11.56 -22.68 -12.20
CA PRO A 147 11.44 -24.12 -12.48
C PRO A 147 10.01 -24.66 -12.29
N TYR A 148 9.03 -23.81 -11.95
CA TYR A 148 7.64 -24.18 -11.70
C TYR A 148 6.69 -23.08 -12.13
N ASN A 149 5.44 -23.47 -12.45
CA ASN A 149 4.35 -22.56 -12.78
C ASN A 149 3.46 -22.32 -11.55
N ILE A 150 3.12 -21.05 -11.29
CA ILE A 150 2.19 -20.68 -10.21
C ILE A 150 0.80 -20.56 -10.82
N SER A 151 -0.12 -21.45 -10.44
CA SER A 151 -1.49 -21.49 -10.96
C SER A 151 -2.56 -21.09 -9.94
N LYS A 152 -2.18 -20.90 -8.66
CA LYS A 152 -3.05 -20.55 -7.55
C LYS A 152 -2.40 -19.46 -6.69
N GLY A 153 -3.08 -18.99 -5.65
CA GLY A 153 -2.56 -17.99 -4.71
C GLY A 153 -2.71 -16.58 -5.26
N LEU A 154 -1.59 -15.85 -5.36
CA LEU A 154 -1.55 -14.45 -5.77
C LEU A 154 -1.04 -14.28 -7.21
N ASN A 155 -1.07 -15.34 -8.03
CA ASN A 155 -0.61 -15.28 -9.41
C ASN A 155 -1.27 -14.14 -10.19
N GLY A 156 -0.43 -13.27 -10.78
CA GLY A 156 -0.87 -12.12 -11.56
C GLY A 156 -1.46 -10.96 -10.76
N GLN A 157 -1.46 -11.04 -9.43
CA GLN A 157 -1.89 -9.95 -8.56
C GLN A 157 -0.73 -8.98 -8.30
N HIS A 158 -1.03 -7.68 -8.31
CA HIS A 158 -0.08 -6.64 -7.92
C HIS A 158 -0.30 -6.26 -6.46
N VAL A 159 0.73 -6.41 -5.64
CA VAL A 159 0.70 -6.05 -4.22
C VAL A 159 1.68 -4.94 -3.98
N ALA A 160 1.20 -3.79 -3.52
CA ALA A 160 2.05 -2.73 -3.03
C ALA A 160 2.24 -2.91 -1.51
N LEU A 161 3.48 -2.97 -1.04
CA LEU A 161 3.83 -3.24 0.35
C LEU A 161 4.87 -2.24 0.87
N TRP A 162 4.61 -1.67 2.05
CA TRP A 162 5.47 -0.66 2.68
C TRP A 162 6.19 -1.25 3.89
N GLN A 163 7.52 -1.10 3.94
CA GLN A 163 8.37 -1.57 5.03
C GLN A 163 8.58 -0.54 6.16
N SER A 164 7.51 0.09 6.68
CA SER A 164 7.57 1.22 7.64
C SER A 164 8.12 2.53 7.03
N HIS A 165 8.25 3.59 7.85
CA HIS A 165 8.46 4.96 7.38
C HIS A 165 9.87 5.26 6.91
N GLY A 166 10.90 4.73 7.59
CA GLY A 166 12.31 4.97 7.26
C GLY A 166 12.83 6.33 7.74
N LYS A 167 14.11 6.61 7.49
CA LYS A 167 14.73 7.88 7.89
C LYS A 167 14.23 9.01 7.00
N TYR A 168 13.89 10.15 7.59
CA TYR A 168 13.39 11.32 6.89
C TYR A 168 13.90 12.61 7.51
N PHE A 169 13.77 13.70 6.76
CA PHE A 169 14.16 15.03 7.18
C PHE A 169 13.03 15.68 7.97
N ILE A 170 13.30 16.02 9.22
CA ILE A 170 12.36 16.65 10.15
C ILE A 170 12.51 18.16 9.97
N ASN A 171 11.62 18.77 9.18
CA ASN A 171 11.70 20.18 8.81
C ASN A 171 11.84 21.13 10.02
N ASP A 172 11.04 20.94 11.06
CA ASP A 172 11.03 21.80 12.26
C ASP A 172 12.36 21.75 13.02
N LYS A 173 13.05 20.61 12.97
CA LYS A 173 14.34 20.39 13.63
C LYS A 173 15.54 20.62 12.70
N LYS A 174 15.30 20.77 11.39
CA LYS A 174 16.31 20.89 10.34
C LYS A 174 17.35 19.75 10.37
N GLU A 175 16.92 18.54 10.70
CA GLU A 175 17.81 17.38 10.82
C GLU A 175 17.19 16.11 10.22
N TRP A 176 18.03 15.13 9.89
CA TRP A 176 17.60 13.80 9.48
C TRP A 176 17.34 12.90 10.69
N GLY A 177 16.14 12.35 10.83
CA GLY A 177 15.74 11.52 11.96
C GLY A 177 14.84 10.35 11.58
N TRP A 178 14.59 9.48 12.57
CA TRP A 178 13.60 8.41 12.48
C TRP A 178 12.25 8.93 12.98
N GLN A 179 11.14 8.35 12.50
CA GLN A 179 9.81 8.81 12.90
C GLN A 179 9.46 8.30 14.30
N ARG A 180 9.88 7.08 14.63
CA ARG A 180 9.65 6.48 15.93
C ARG A 180 10.86 6.65 16.84
N PRO A 181 10.64 6.95 18.13
CA PRO A 181 11.72 7.01 19.09
C PRO A 181 12.34 5.61 19.27
N ARG A 182 13.56 5.58 19.80
CA ARG A 182 14.19 4.33 20.19
C ARG A 182 13.48 3.80 21.43
N LEU A 183 12.83 2.64 21.33
CA LEU A 183 12.13 1.98 22.42
C LEU A 183 12.69 0.57 22.58
N PHE A 184 12.97 0.15 23.82
CA PHE A 184 13.49 -1.19 24.13
C PHE A 184 14.72 -1.59 23.29
N SER A 185 15.64 -0.64 23.06
CA SER A 185 16.83 -0.82 22.20
C SER A 185 16.52 -1.14 20.73
N THR A 186 15.28 -0.92 20.27
CA THR A 186 14.84 -1.08 18.88
C THR A 186 14.43 0.26 18.27
N THR A 187 14.40 0.31 16.93
CA THR A 187 13.77 1.39 16.16
C THR A 187 12.75 0.75 15.21
N GLU A 188 11.45 1.00 15.41
CA GLU A 188 10.36 0.40 14.63
C GLU A 188 10.56 0.57 13.12
N ASP A 189 11.05 1.75 12.70
CA ASP A 189 11.36 2.08 11.31
C ASP A 189 12.36 1.12 10.63
N GLN A 190 13.23 0.48 11.42
CA GLN A 190 14.19 -0.53 10.96
C GLN A 190 13.72 -1.96 11.29
N PHE A 191 13.05 -2.16 12.43
CA PHE A 191 12.60 -3.47 12.86
C PHE A 191 11.60 -4.08 11.87
N THR A 192 10.59 -3.34 11.45
CA THR A 192 9.60 -3.83 10.47
C THR A 192 10.24 -4.21 9.15
N GLN A 193 11.22 -3.41 8.70
CA GLN A 193 11.97 -3.69 7.49
C GLN A 193 12.74 -5.01 7.54
N SER A 194 13.27 -5.38 8.72
CA SER A 194 14.09 -6.59 8.90
C SER A 194 13.36 -7.90 8.60
N PHE A 195 12.02 -7.90 8.60
CA PHE A 195 11.25 -9.08 8.20
C PHE A 195 10.42 -8.87 6.92
N ILE A 196 10.07 -7.63 6.56
CA ILE A 196 9.36 -7.37 5.30
C ILE A 196 10.24 -7.67 4.09
N LEU A 197 11.50 -7.20 4.08
CA LEU A 197 12.39 -7.36 2.93
C LEU A 197 12.84 -8.82 2.69
N PRO A 198 13.39 -9.54 3.70
CA PRO A 198 13.90 -10.89 3.45
C PRO A 198 12.83 -12.00 3.52
N TYR A 199 11.64 -11.75 4.09
CA TYR A 199 10.62 -12.80 4.25
C TYR A 199 9.31 -12.47 3.54
N VAL A 200 8.62 -11.39 3.93
CA VAL A 200 7.24 -11.16 3.45
C VAL A 200 7.20 -10.87 1.94
N ILE A 201 8.08 -10.02 1.43
CA ILE A 201 8.13 -9.75 -0.02
C ILE A 201 8.44 -11.04 -0.81
N PRO A 202 9.50 -11.81 -0.49
CA PRO A 202 9.74 -13.10 -1.13
C PRO A 202 8.57 -14.09 -1.04
N MET A 203 7.90 -14.18 0.11
CA MET A 203 6.73 -15.05 0.29
C MET A 203 5.59 -14.68 -0.68
N LEU A 204 5.28 -13.39 -0.82
CA LEU A 204 4.27 -12.91 -1.76
C LEU A 204 4.68 -13.17 -3.23
N GLN A 205 5.95 -12.93 -3.57
CA GLN A 205 6.49 -13.20 -4.92
C GLN A 205 6.52 -14.70 -5.24
N ASN A 206 6.71 -15.56 -4.23
CA ASN A 206 6.63 -17.03 -4.37
C ASN A 206 5.19 -17.50 -4.47
N ALA A 207 4.22 -16.76 -3.90
CA ALA A 207 2.79 -16.98 -4.10
C ALA A 207 2.28 -16.44 -5.45
N GLY A 208 3.13 -15.82 -6.27
CA GLY A 208 2.82 -15.37 -7.63
C GLY A 208 2.51 -13.89 -7.78
N ALA A 209 2.61 -13.11 -6.70
CA ALA A 209 2.37 -11.68 -6.76
C ALA A 209 3.53 -10.93 -7.43
N VAL A 210 3.18 -9.88 -8.18
CA VAL A 210 4.10 -8.78 -8.49
C VAL A 210 4.11 -7.85 -7.29
N VAL A 211 5.24 -7.74 -6.59
CA VAL A 211 5.34 -6.92 -5.39
C VAL A 211 6.10 -5.63 -5.69
N TYR A 212 5.42 -4.50 -5.49
CA TYR A 212 6.01 -3.17 -5.51
C TYR A 212 6.24 -2.66 -4.09
N THR A 213 7.36 -2.00 -3.86
CA THR A 213 7.61 -1.24 -2.63
C THR A 213 8.14 0.14 -3.00
N PRO A 214 7.63 1.21 -2.36
CA PRO A 214 8.07 2.57 -2.64
C PRO A 214 9.31 2.98 -1.85
N ARG A 215 9.99 2.04 -1.19
CA ARG A 215 11.30 2.22 -0.57
C ARG A 215 12.25 1.23 -1.21
N GLU A 216 13.51 1.61 -1.37
CA GLU A 216 14.56 0.72 -1.87
C GLU A 216 14.58 -0.60 -1.06
N ARG A 217 14.61 -1.72 -1.80
CA ARG A 217 14.54 -3.08 -1.25
C ARG A 217 15.89 -3.80 -1.25
N ASP A 218 16.85 -3.31 -2.02
CA ASP A 218 18.19 -3.83 -2.05
C ASP A 218 19.05 -3.21 -0.94
N THR A 219 19.70 -4.07 -0.16
CA THR A 219 20.57 -3.66 0.94
C THR A 219 22.01 -3.42 0.49
N GLN A 220 22.32 -3.71 -0.78
CA GLN A 220 23.59 -3.38 -1.42
C GLN A 220 23.80 -1.85 -1.45
N LYS A 221 24.93 -1.39 -0.91
CA LYS A 221 25.29 0.03 -0.82
C LYS A 221 25.90 0.57 -2.12
N GLN A 222 26.46 -0.32 -2.93
CA GLN A 222 27.00 0.01 -4.24
C GLN A 222 25.85 0.18 -5.24
N GLU A 223 26.03 1.06 -6.20
CA GLU A 223 25.10 1.29 -7.30
C GLU A 223 25.89 1.55 -8.58
N VAL A 224 25.53 0.80 -9.62
CA VAL A 224 26.04 1.01 -10.98
C VAL A 224 24.84 1.24 -11.88
N ILE A 225 24.87 2.34 -12.63
CA ILE A 225 23.84 2.65 -13.63
C ILE A 225 24.52 2.65 -14.99
N VAL A 226 23.96 1.87 -15.90
CA VAL A 226 24.37 1.80 -17.30
C VAL A 226 23.22 2.39 -18.10
N ASP A 227 23.54 3.35 -18.96
CA ASP A 227 22.57 4.23 -19.61
C ASP A 227 23.09 4.63 -20.99
N ASN A 228 22.19 4.95 -21.92
CA ASN A 228 22.56 5.39 -23.26
C ASN A 228 22.99 6.86 -23.32
N ASP A 229 22.61 7.69 -22.34
CA ASP A 229 22.99 9.10 -22.30
C ASP A 229 24.29 9.35 -21.53
N THR A 230 24.63 8.47 -20.58
CA THR A 230 25.77 8.67 -19.68
C THR A 230 26.67 7.43 -19.62
N GLN A 231 27.97 7.63 -19.87
CA GLN A 231 28.98 6.60 -19.70
C GLN A 231 29.77 6.82 -18.40
N LYS A 232 29.92 5.76 -17.59
CA LYS A 232 30.67 5.79 -16.34
C LYS A 232 31.67 4.65 -16.25
N GLY A 233 32.94 5.00 -16.03
CA GLY A 233 34.02 4.03 -15.94
C GLY A 233 34.10 3.15 -17.19
N SER A 234 34.25 1.85 -16.97
CA SER A 234 34.29 0.81 -17.99
C SER A 234 32.91 0.19 -18.29
N SER A 235 31.84 0.79 -17.77
CA SER A 235 30.46 0.38 -18.11
C SER A 235 30.10 0.87 -19.50
N PHE A 236 29.30 0.12 -20.25
CA PHE A 236 28.87 0.54 -21.57
C PHE A 236 27.48 0.02 -21.96
N TYR A 237 26.83 0.81 -22.80
CA TYR A 237 25.58 0.50 -23.48
C TYR A 237 25.84 0.21 -24.95
N LEU A 238 25.21 -0.83 -25.50
CA LEU A 238 25.36 -1.21 -26.91
C LEU A 238 24.02 -1.51 -27.57
N GLU A 239 23.84 -1.00 -28.78
CA GLU A 239 22.71 -1.32 -29.65
C GLU A 239 23.14 -2.22 -30.81
N VAL A 240 22.57 -3.42 -30.88
CA VAL A 240 22.73 -4.33 -32.00
C VAL A 240 21.48 -4.24 -32.87
N LYS A 241 21.65 -3.87 -34.15
CA LYS A 241 20.57 -3.84 -35.14
C LYS A 241 20.33 -5.21 -35.76
N SER A 242 19.10 -5.47 -36.19
CA SER A 242 18.78 -6.59 -37.08
C SER A 242 18.75 -6.11 -38.55
N ARG A 243 18.44 -7.02 -39.48
CA ARG A 243 18.18 -6.65 -40.88
C ARG A 243 16.92 -5.77 -41.03
N LYS A 244 15.95 -5.88 -40.11
CA LYS A 244 14.61 -5.28 -40.22
C LYS A 244 14.30 -4.25 -39.15
N ALA A 245 14.99 -4.31 -38.01
CA ALA A 245 14.79 -3.42 -36.88
C ALA A 245 16.06 -2.67 -36.55
N ARG A 246 15.90 -1.38 -36.28
CA ARG A 246 16.93 -0.48 -35.76
C ARG A 246 16.39 0.18 -34.50
N TRP A 247 17.30 0.56 -33.63
CA TRP A 247 16.98 1.35 -32.45
C TRP A 247 16.89 2.83 -32.84
N GLU A 248 15.81 3.46 -32.41
CA GLU A 248 15.51 4.85 -32.67
C GLU A 248 15.29 5.58 -31.35
N LYS A 249 15.53 6.90 -31.33
CA LYS A 249 15.28 7.72 -30.16
C LYS A 249 13.77 7.89 -29.97
N ALA A 250 13.27 7.62 -28.77
CA ALA A 250 11.88 7.88 -28.40
C ALA A 250 11.63 9.40 -28.28
N GLU A 251 10.39 9.83 -28.53
CA GLU A 251 9.99 11.23 -28.37
C GLU A 251 9.90 11.66 -26.90
N SER A 252 9.53 10.72 -26.02
CA SER A 252 9.45 10.92 -24.57
C SER A 252 10.83 10.92 -23.91
N ASN A 253 10.98 11.74 -22.88
CA ASN A 253 12.19 11.78 -22.05
C ASN A 253 12.45 10.43 -21.38
N GLY A 254 13.74 10.12 -21.20
CA GLY A 254 14.23 8.97 -20.45
C GLY A 254 14.92 9.37 -19.15
N PHE A 255 15.45 8.38 -18.45
CA PHE A 255 16.31 8.57 -17.29
C PHE A 255 17.69 9.08 -17.71
N ALA A 256 18.25 10.04 -16.98
CA ALA A 256 19.68 10.31 -17.02
C ALA A 256 20.20 10.76 -15.65
N GLN A 257 21.31 10.15 -15.20
CA GLN A 257 21.97 10.55 -13.96
C GLN A 257 23.00 11.67 -14.21
N LEU A 258 22.52 12.89 -14.42
CA LEU A 258 23.36 14.06 -14.67
C LEU A 258 24.03 14.64 -13.41
N LYS A 259 23.53 14.30 -12.21
CA LYS A 259 24.00 14.84 -10.94
C LYS A 259 24.29 13.72 -9.94
N PRO A 260 25.29 13.90 -9.05
CA PRO A 260 25.50 12.96 -7.94
C PRO A 260 24.38 13.03 -6.90
N THR A 261 23.76 14.21 -6.72
CA THR A 261 22.68 14.47 -5.77
C THR A 261 21.61 15.36 -6.38
N TYR A 262 20.36 15.24 -5.91
CA TYR A 262 19.19 15.93 -6.44
C TYR A 262 18.46 16.73 -5.34
N GLN A 263 18.01 17.93 -5.67
CA GLN A 263 17.19 18.77 -4.79
C GLN A 263 15.73 18.30 -4.79
N ASP A 264 14.96 18.66 -3.76
CA ASP A 264 13.53 18.33 -3.66
C ASP A 264 12.78 18.80 -4.93
N GLY A 265 11.99 17.91 -5.54
CA GLY A 265 11.26 18.20 -6.78
C GLY A 265 12.01 17.90 -8.08
N GLU A 266 13.34 17.72 -8.06
CA GLU A 266 14.08 17.34 -9.27
C GLU A 266 13.81 15.87 -9.64
N ASN A 267 13.56 15.63 -10.93
CA ASN A 267 13.22 14.31 -11.46
C ASN A 267 14.23 13.87 -12.55
N PRO A 268 15.05 12.83 -12.31
CA PRO A 268 16.03 12.36 -13.29
C PRO A 268 15.43 11.75 -14.56
N PHE A 269 14.15 11.38 -14.56
CA PHE A 269 13.42 10.84 -15.72
C PHE A 269 12.95 11.91 -16.72
N LEU A 270 13.33 13.17 -16.50
CA LEU A 270 13.02 14.29 -17.40
C LEU A 270 14.25 14.79 -18.18
N HIS A 271 15.41 14.13 -18.03
CA HIS A 271 16.68 14.66 -18.49
C HIS A 271 17.42 13.76 -19.50
N GLY A 272 17.02 12.49 -19.63
CA GLY A 272 17.61 11.54 -20.56
C GLY A 272 16.75 11.29 -21.79
N THR A 273 17.10 10.25 -22.52
CA THR A 273 16.47 9.80 -23.75
C THR A 273 16.27 8.31 -23.71
N ALA A 274 15.09 7.85 -24.11
CA ALA A 274 14.83 6.43 -24.28
C ALA A 274 15.03 6.02 -25.74
N ARG A 275 15.22 4.72 -25.96
CA ARG A 275 15.42 4.06 -27.25
C ARG A 275 14.28 3.10 -27.51
N TYR A 276 13.88 2.89 -28.76
CA TYR A 276 12.85 1.90 -29.09
C TYR A 276 13.15 1.19 -30.41
N ALA A 277 12.61 -0.03 -30.56
CA ALA A 277 12.71 -0.81 -31.78
C ALA A 277 11.41 -1.56 -32.05
N ALA A 278 11.06 -1.70 -33.34
CA ALA A 278 9.94 -2.52 -33.77
C ALA A 278 10.16 -4.00 -33.42
N THR A 279 9.08 -4.69 -33.02
CA THR A 279 9.16 -6.08 -32.59
C THR A 279 9.31 -7.05 -33.75
N GLU A 280 10.00 -8.17 -33.50
CA GLU A 280 10.16 -9.26 -34.45
C GLU A 280 9.75 -10.61 -33.84
N ARG A 281 9.15 -11.49 -34.67
CA ARG A 281 8.64 -12.80 -34.22
C ARG A 281 9.67 -13.93 -34.28
N LYS A 282 10.80 -13.75 -34.96
CA LYS A 282 11.82 -14.79 -35.22
C LYS A 282 13.21 -14.35 -34.72
N LYS A 283 14.18 -15.27 -34.76
CA LYS A 283 15.55 -15.13 -34.22
C LYS A 283 16.43 -14.05 -34.87
N ASP A 284 15.97 -13.33 -35.90
CA ASP A 284 16.65 -12.12 -36.37
C ASP A 284 16.36 -11.01 -35.35
N LYS A 285 17.29 -10.78 -34.43
CA LYS A 285 17.05 -9.96 -33.25
C LYS A 285 17.85 -8.67 -33.31
N ALA A 286 17.21 -7.60 -32.89
CA ALA A 286 17.88 -6.41 -32.40
C ALA A 286 17.98 -6.52 -30.87
N PHE A 287 19.09 -6.03 -30.31
CA PHE A 287 19.37 -6.07 -28.88
C PHE A 287 19.79 -4.70 -28.37
N ALA A 288 19.43 -4.42 -27.12
CA ALA A 288 20.05 -3.39 -26.31
C ALA A 288 20.74 -4.09 -25.14
N GLU A 289 22.02 -3.80 -24.93
CA GLU A 289 22.87 -4.47 -23.95
C GLU A 289 23.43 -3.45 -22.97
N TRP A 290 23.38 -3.77 -21.68
CA TRP A 290 23.91 -2.96 -20.60
C TRP A 290 24.93 -3.78 -19.81
N VAL A 291 26.21 -3.43 -19.95
CA VAL A 291 27.32 -4.11 -19.29
C VAL A 291 27.89 -3.20 -18.19
N PRO A 292 27.64 -3.49 -16.90
CA PRO A 292 28.18 -2.73 -15.78
C PRO A 292 29.64 -3.07 -15.48
N GLU A 293 30.39 -2.08 -15.00
CA GLU A 293 31.61 -2.29 -14.21
C GLU A 293 31.22 -2.48 -12.74
N ILE A 294 31.14 -3.74 -12.29
CA ILE A 294 30.76 -4.06 -10.91
C ILE A 294 31.93 -3.77 -9.96
N PRO A 295 31.77 -2.93 -8.92
CA PRO A 295 32.88 -2.53 -8.07
C PRO A 295 33.39 -3.65 -7.14
N GLU A 296 32.52 -4.58 -6.75
CA GLU A 296 32.84 -5.68 -5.84
C GLU A 296 31.95 -6.90 -6.12
N THR A 297 32.49 -8.11 -5.98
CA THR A 297 31.69 -9.34 -6.10
C THR A 297 30.61 -9.36 -5.02
N GLY A 298 29.36 -9.62 -5.42
CA GLY A 298 28.26 -9.65 -4.47
C GLY A 298 26.90 -9.73 -5.11
N LYS A 299 25.86 -9.63 -4.28
CA LYS A 299 24.46 -9.59 -4.72
C LYS A 299 24.04 -8.16 -5.01
N TYR A 300 23.43 -7.98 -6.19
CA TYR A 300 22.91 -6.71 -6.67
C TYR A 300 21.48 -6.92 -7.17
N ALA A 301 20.55 -6.08 -6.73
CA ALA A 301 19.26 -5.96 -7.37
C ALA A 301 19.43 -5.37 -8.77
N VAL A 302 18.71 -5.92 -9.75
CA VAL A 302 18.67 -5.44 -11.11
C VAL A 302 17.33 -4.77 -11.35
N TYR A 303 17.39 -3.49 -11.70
CA TYR A 303 16.26 -2.69 -12.12
C TYR A 303 16.43 -2.26 -13.57
N VAL A 304 15.35 -2.26 -14.33
CA VAL A 304 15.31 -1.74 -15.69
C VAL A 304 14.35 -0.56 -15.76
N THR A 305 14.56 0.35 -16.69
CA THR A 305 13.57 1.37 -17.02
C THR A 305 13.36 1.48 -18.53
N TYR A 306 12.23 2.09 -18.88
CA TYR A 306 11.72 2.26 -20.23
C TYR A 306 10.61 3.31 -20.21
N GLN A 307 10.19 3.77 -21.38
CA GLN A 307 8.99 4.59 -21.54
C GLN A 307 7.82 3.73 -22.04
N THR A 308 6.63 4.00 -21.49
CA THR A 308 5.39 3.43 -22.02
C THR A 308 4.92 4.28 -23.19
N MET A 309 4.91 3.69 -24.38
CA MET A 309 4.58 4.36 -25.62
C MET A 309 3.37 3.69 -26.28
N LYS A 310 2.81 4.34 -27.31
CA LYS A 310 1.78 3.72 -28.14
C LYS A 310 2.34 2.45 -28.78
N ASN A 311 1.61 1.34 -28.65
CA ASN A 311 1.99 0.01 -29.13
C ASN A 311 3.18 -0.63 -28.37
N SER A 312 3.51 -0.18 -27.15
CA SER A 312 4.40 -0.94 -26.26
C SER A 312 3.84 -2.35 -26.04
N VAL A 313 4.72 -3.35 -26.08
CA VAL A 313 4.32 -4.75 -25.89
C VAL A 313 4.20 -5.13 -24.42
N SER A 314 3.36 -6.11 -24.12
CA SER A 314 3.21 -6.63 -22.77
C SER A 314 4.20 -7.74 -22.40
N ASP A 315 4.99 -8.22 -23.36
CA ASP A 315 5.90 -9.37 -23.22
C ASP A 315 7.37 -9.07 -23.58
N ALA A 316 7.83 -7.84 -23.35
CA ALA A 316 9.22 -7.43 -23.65
C ALA A 316 10.23 -8.33 -22.94
N LYS A 317 11.15 -8.92 -23.71
CA LYS A 317 12.03 -9.99 -23.24
C LYS A 317 13.37 -9.45 -22.74
N TYR A 318 13.60 -9.56 -21.44
CA TYR A 318 14.87 -9.25 -20.80
C TYR A 318 15.63 -10.52 -20.39
N LEU A 319 16.95 -10.51 -20.57
CA LEU A 319 17.86 -11.54 -20.09
C LEU A 319 18.82 -10.89 -19.10
N VAL A 320 18.90 -11.46 -17.90
CA VAL A 320 19.91 -11.06 -16.91
C VAL A 320 20.98 -12.16 -16.90
N PHE A 321 22.17 -11.83 -17.36
CA PHE A 321 23.36 -12.67 -17.25
C PHE A 321 24.02 -12.36 -15.90
N HIS A 322 24.23 -13.40 -15.09
CA HIS A 322 24.81 -13.29 -13.77
C HIS A 322 25.64 -14.54 -13.48
N LYS A 323 26.35 -14.57 -12.34
CA LYS A 323 27.24 -15.69 -11.96
C LYS A 323 26.56 -17.07 -11.91
N GLY A 324 25.24 -17.08 -11.73
CA GLY A 324 24.42 -18.30 -11.66
C GLY A 324 23.86 -18.76 -13.02
N GLY A 325 24.22 -18.10 -14.13
CA GLY A 325 23.68 -18.37 -15.45
C GLY A 325 22.81 -17.22 -15.97
N VAL A 326 21.73 -17.56 -16.68
CA VAL A 326 20.85 -16.58 -17.33
C VAL A 326 19.43 -16.72 -16.81
N THR A 327 18.87 -15.62 -16.32
CA THR A 327 17.46 -15.53 -15.94
C THR A 327 16.68 -14.72 -16.98
N GLU A 328 15.65 -15.33 -17.57
CA GLU A 328 14.76 -14.69 -18.55
C GLU A 328 13.53 -14.08 -17.87
N PHE A 329 13.21 -12.85 -18.26
CA PHE A 329 12.03 -12.12 -17.82
C PHE A 329 11.18 -11.65 -19.00
N LYS A 330 9.87 -11.58 -18.77
CA LYS A 330 8.95 -10.76 -19.56
C LYS A 330 8.50 -9.57 -18.74
N VAL A 331 8.55 -8.40 -19.34
CA VAL A 331 8.15 -7.14 -18.72
C VAL A 331 7.02 -6.52 -19.54
N ASN A 332 5.93 -6.17 -18.86
CA ASN A 332 4.81 -5.48 -19.47
C ASN A 332 5.12 -3.98 -19.59
N GLN A 333 5.55 -3.55 -20.77
CA GLN A 333 5.92 -2.15 -21.01
C GLN A 333 4.72 -1.22 -21.24
N GLN A 334 3.49 -1.74 -21.20
CA GLN A 334 2.26 -0.94 -21.26
C GLN A 334 1.96 -0.23 -19.93
N ILE A 335 2.69 -0.56 -18.87
CA ILE A 335 2.58 0.04 -17.55
C ILE A 335 3.98 0.32 -16.98
N GLY A 336 4.07 1.24 -16.03
CA GLY A 336 5.30 1.46 -15.26
C GLY A 336 6.44 2.10 -16.07
N GLY A 337 6.15 2.79 -17.17
CA GLY A 337 7.13 3.63 -17.84
C GLY A 337 7.58 4.81 -16.97
N GLY A 338 8.83 5.23 -17.11
CA GLY A 338 9.40 6.35 -16.35
C GLY A 338 9.68 6.04 -14.87
N THR A 339 9.88 4.77 -14.52
CA THR A 339 10.30 4.35 -13.18
C THR A 339 11.20 3.12 -13.20
N TRP A 340 11.76 2.74 -12.05
CA TRP A 340 12.61 1.57 -11.89
C TRP A 340 11.79 0.29 -11.68
N VAL A 341 11.93 -0.68 -12.59
CA VAL A 341 11.25 -1.98 -12.54
C VAL A 341 12.21 -3.06 -12.03
N TYR A 342 11.91 -3.63 -10.87
CA TYR A 342 12.72 -4.70 -10.26
C TYR A 342 12.55 -6.03 -11.00
N LEU A 343 13.65 -6.61 -11.49
CA LEU A 343 13.67 -7.94 -12.10
C LEU A 343 14.04 -9.02 -11.08
N GLY A 344 15.03 -8.76 -10.23
CA GLY A 344 15.56 -9.76 -9.32
C GLY A 344 16.81 -9.29 -8.61
N THR A 345 17.36 -10.13 -7.75
CA THR A 345 18.65 -9.91 -7.08
C THR A 345 19.57 -11.07 -7.45
N PHE A 346 20.73 -10.76 -8.00
CA PHE A 346 21.64 -11.76 -8.57
C PHE A 346 23.07 -11.50 -8.10
N GLU A 347 23.88 -12.55 -8.11
CA GLU A 347 25.31 -12.44 -7.79
C GLU A 347 26.12 -12.12 -9.05
N PHE A 348 26.98 -11.12 -8.96
CA PHE A 348 27.90 -10.71 -10.01
C PHE A 348 29.33 -10.73 -9.49
N ASP A 349 30.29 -11.02 -10.36
CA ASP A 349 31.71 -10.87 -10.06
C ASP A 349 32.17 -9.44 -10.35
N LYS A 350 33.18 -8.99 -9.60
CA LYS A 350 33.81 -7.67 -9.79
C LYS A 350 34.32 -7.49 -11.23
N GLY A 351 34.24 -6.25 -11.72
CA GLY A 351 34.73 -5.82 -13.03
C GLY A 351 33.64 -5.78 -14.09
N THR A 352 34.07 -5.60 -15.34
CA THR A 352 33.21 -5.62 -16.52
C THR A 352 33.31 -7.00 -17.16
N ASN A 353 32.23 -7.77 -17.12
CA ASN A 353 32.20 -9.17 -17.54
C ASN A 353 31.10 -9.40 -18.60
N ASP A 354 31.39 -10.17 -19.65
CA ASP A 354 30.42 -10.55 -20.69
C ASP A 354 29.34 -11.52 -20.20
N TYR A 355 29.53 -12.15 -19.04
CA TYR A 355 28.53 -12.94 -18.33
C TYR A 355 27.84 -12.17 -17.18
N GLY A 356 28.08 -10.87 -17.06
CA GLY A 356 27.48 -9.98 -16.07
C GLY A 356 26.83 -8.78 -16.73
N MET A 357 25.65 -8.95 -17.34
CA MET A 357 24.97 -7.91 -18.12
C MET A 357 23.45 -8.09 -18.18
N VAL A 358 22.75 -7.07 -18.66
CA VAL A 358 21.33 -7.16 -19.02
C VAL A 358 21.16 -6.96 -20.51
N VAL A 359 20.31 -7.76 -21.14
CA VAL A 359 19.99 -7.69 -22.56
C VAL A 359 18.48 -7.59 -22.76
N LEU A 360 18.02 -6.59 -23.51
CA LEU A 360 16.66 -6.51 -24.03
C LEU A 360 16.64 -6.97 -25.49
N SER A 361 15.77 -7.92 -25.82
CA SER A 361 15.52 -8.32 -27.20
C SER A 361 14.23 -7.70 -27.73
N ASN A 362 14.22 -7.31 -29.01
CA ASN A 362 12.98 -6.95 -29.71
C ASN A 362 12.08 -8.15 -30.08
N GLU A 363 12.41 -9.35 -29.62
CA GLU A 363 11.58 -10.55 -29.77
C GLU A 363 10.27 -10.40 -28.98
N SER A 364 9.13 -10.48 -29.67
CA SER A 364 7.81 -10.45 -29.03
C SER A 364 6.77 -11.21 -29.86
N LYS A 365 5.74 -11.74 -29.19
CA LYS A 365 4.57 -12.32 -29.87
C LYS A 365 3.63 -11.24 -30.41
N GLU A 366 3.68 -10.05 -29.82
CA GLU A 366 2.87 -8.90 -30.18
C GLU A 366 3.53 -8.11 -31.32
N LYS A 367 2.70 -7.51 -32.17
CA LYS A 367 3.18 -6.53 -33.16
C LYS A 367 3.17 -5.17 -32.47
N GLY A 368 4.34 -4.60 -32.23
CA GLY A 368 4.47 -3.36 -31.48
C GLY A 368 5.92 -2.90 -31.40
N ILE A 369 6.27 -2.30 -30.28
CA ILE A 369 7.62 -1.82 -29.99
C ILE A 369 8.09 -2.30 -28.62
N VAL A 370 9.41 -2.51 -28.50
CA VAL A 370 10.11 -2.57 -27.21
C VAL A 370 10.84 -1.26 -26.98
N CYS A 371 10.89 -0.83 -25.73
CA CYS A 371 11.59 0.38 -25.30
C CYS A 371 12.72 0.03 -24.32
N ALA A 372 13.85 0.70 -24.48
CA ALA A 372 15.08 0.63 -23.70
C ALA A 372 15.42 2.02 -23.16
N ASP A 373 16.05 2.09 -22.00
CA ASP A 373 16.54 3.33 -21.40
C ASP A 373 17.79 2.95 -20.57
N ALA A 374 17.68 2.91 -19.25
CA ALA A 374 18.78 2.55 -18.35
C ALA A 374 18.55 1.24 -17.57
N VAL A 375 19.66 0.68 -17.06
CA VAL A 375 19.68 -0.45 -16.12
C VAL A 375 20.49 -0.07 -14.89
N ARG A 376 19.96 -0.40 -13.72
CA ARG A 376 20.55 -0.11 -12.41
C ARG A 376 20.84 -1.41 -11.65
N PHE A 377 22.06 -1.54 -11.19
CA PHE A 377 22.59 -2.66 -10.41
C PHE A 377 22.89 -2.17 -9.00
N GLY A 378 22.18 -2.68 -8.00
CA GLY A 378 22.38 -2.34 -6.60
C GLY A 378 21.40 -1.28 -6.06
N GLY A 379 21.31 -1.20 -4.73
CA GLY A 379 20.42 -0.29 -4.01
C GLY A 379 20.97 1.11 -3.78
N GLY A 380 22.29 1.25 -3.70
CA GLY A 380 22.97 2.54 -3.62
C GLY A 380 22.78 3.31 -2.30
N MET A 381 23.33 4.53 -2.31
CA MET A 381 23.23 5.49 -1.22
C MET A 381 22.12 6.52 -1.50
N GLY A 382 21.56 7.09 -0.44
CA GLY A 382 20.62 8.19 -0.53
C GLY A 382 21.25 9.42 -1.18
N ASN A 383 20.57 9.95 -2.20
CA ASN A 383 21.07 11.04 -3.05
C ASN A 383 20.13 12.25 -3.13
N ILE A 384 19.04 12.27 -2.36
CA ILE A 384 18.12 13.41 -2.30
C ILE A 384 18.54 14.36 -1.16
N VAL A 385 18.71 15.64 -1.49
CA VAL A 385 19.18 16.67 -0.58
C VAL A 385 18.00 17.29 0.18
N ARG A 386 18.13 17.38 1.50
CA ARG A 386 17.22 18.11 2.40
C ARG A 386 18.01 18.86 3.46
N GLY A 387 17.65 20.12 3.73
CA GLY A 387 18.38 20.95 4.68
C GLY A 387 19.86 21.09 4.36
N GLY A 388 20.24 21.07 3.08
CA GLY A 388 21.62 21.22 2.62
C GLY A 388 22.46 19.93 2.60
N SER A 389 21.92 18.77 2.98
CA SER A 389 22.66 17.49 2.94
C SER A 389 21.78 16.30 2.54
N THR A 390 22.39 15.20 2.08
CA THR A 390 21.70 13.91 1.99
C THR A 390 21.63 13.25 3.38
N SER A 391 20.90 12.14 3.51
CA SER A 391 20.78 11.43 4.80
C SER A 391 22.08 10.79 5.30
N GLY A 392 23.06 10.64 4.40
CA GLY A 392 24.31 9.90 4.64
C GLY A 392 24.14 8.38 4.76
N LEU A 393 22.96 7.84 4.46
CA LEU A 393 22.64 6.41 4.63
C LEU A 393 22.40 5.68 3.31
N PRO A 394 22.52 4.35 3.31
CA PRO A 394 22.01 3.51 2.23
C PRO A 394 20.54 3.79 1.94
N ARG A 395 20.15 3.78 0.67
CA ARG A 395 18.82 4.21 0.23
C ARG A 395 17.69 3.36 0.82
N TYR A 396 17.93 2.07 1.08
CA TYR A 396 16.94 1.20 1.72
C TYR A 396 16.53 1.67 3.12
N LEU A 397 17.37 2.43 3.83
CA LEU A 397 17.06 2.98 5.14
C LEU A 397 16.26 4.30 5.08
N GLU A 398 16.20 4.95 3.93
CA GLU A 398 15.47 6.19 3.73
C GLU A 398 13.97 5.95 3.59
N GLY A 399 13.19 6.99 3.90
CA GLY A 399 11.75 6.94 3.73
C GLY A 399 11.28 6.98 2.28
N ALA A 400 10.04 6.53 2.07
CA ALA A 400 9.45 6.32 0.74
C ALA A 400 9.50 7.57 -0.15
N ARG A 401 9.45 8.77 0.45
CA ARG A 401 9.53 10.05 -0.28
C ARG A 401 10.76 10.11 -1.19
N TYR A 402 11.93 9.79 -0.64
CA TYR A 402 13.21 9.99 -1.34
C TYR A 402 13.40 8.94 -2.44
N SER A 403 13.01 7.69 -2.15
CA SER A 403 12.96 6.64 -3.16
C SER A 403 11.97 6.98 -4.28
N ALA A 404 10.77 7.47 -3.96
CA ALA A 404 9.77 7.85 -4.96
C ALA A 404 10.28 8.96 -5.91
N GLN A 405 10.95 9.99 -5.37
CA GLN A 405 11.59 11.01 -6.20
C GLN A 405 12.68 10.43 -7.09
N TRP A 406 13.59 9.61 -6.52
CA TRP A 406 14.64 8.95 -7.28
C TRP A 406 14.10 8.00 -8.35
N TYR A 407 12.89 7.47 -8.14
CA TYR A 407 12.19 6.56 -9.03
C TYR A 407 11.28 7.28 -10.04
N GLY A 408 11.38 8.61 -10.13
CA GLY A 408 10.71 9.39 -11.16
C GLY A 408 9.24 9.67 -10.92
N MET A 409 8.73 9.39 -9.72
CA MET A 409 7.34 9.67 -9.39
C MET A 409 7.06 11.18 -9.51
N PRO A 410 5.86 11.60 -9.95
CA PRO A 410 5.48 13.00 -9.95
C PRO A 410 5.53 13.63 -8.55
N TYR A 411 5.81 14.93 -8.46
CA TYR A 411 5.97 15.61 -7.18
C TYR A 411 4.71 15.51 -6.31
N GLU A 412 3.52 15.53 -6.89
CA GLU A 412 2.24 15.39 -6.19
C GLU A 412 2.06 14.04 -5.48
N VAL A 413 2.81 13.01 -5.87
CA VAL A 413 2.76 11.67 -5.25
C VAL A 413 3.56 11.62 -3.96
N TYR A 414 4.73 12.27 -3.91
CA TYR A 414 5.65 12.18 -2.77
C TYR A 414 5.81 13.49 -1.98
N GLY A 415 5.34 14.61 -2.55
CA GLY A 415 5.48 15.97 -2.05
C GLY A 415 4.82 16.20 -0.69
N GLY A 416 3.87 15.34 -0.31
CA GLY A 416 3.02 15.55 0.87
C GLY A 416 2.06 16.72 0.68
N ARG A 417 1.02 16.80 1.50
CA ARG A 417 0.21 18.01 1.66
C ARG A 417 0.60 18.72 2.94
#